data_AF-A0A9D8F3B2-F1
#
_entry.id   AF-A0A9D8F3B2-F1
#
_cell.length_a   1.000
_cell.length_b   1.000
_cell.length_c   1.000
_cell.angle_alpha   90.00
_cell.angle_beta   90.00
_cell.angle_gamma   90.00
#
_symmetry.space_group_name_H-M   'P 1'
#
loop_
_entity.id
_entity.type
_entity.pdbx_description
1 polymer ?
#
loop_
_entity_poly.entity_id
_entity_poly.type
_entity_poly.pdbx_seq_one_letter_code
_entity_poly.pdbx_strand_id
1 'polypeptide(L)'
;MDKMIAITRPDKRLSYSVWPGLKSYLETALTGTVESAVPNASKMEVTLIGKETVDGHPCEKNRVVVTDAQGTRHESTVWNATDLKQFPVRIETMSQGQSMRLDFQEVKLAKPAGELFEIPSGYTRYANMQEMMMTEMTKQAREEEEPGRGESEKSTKKRDGRKVGDLLKKKLLPF
;
A
#
# COMPACT_ATOMS: atom_id res chain seq x y z
N MET A 1 7.32 0.72 -8.11
CA MET A 1 5.92 0.26 -7.87
C MET A 1 5.85 -0.60 -6.60
N ASP A 2 6.67 -0.27 -5.61
CA ASP A 2 7.34 -1.32 -4.81
C ASP A 2 6.64 -1.58 -3.47
N LYS A 3 5.57 -0.84 -3.20
CA LYS A 3 4.75 -0.96 -2.00
C LYS A 3 3.28 -1.12 -2.37
N MET A 4 2.74 -2.28 -2.04
CA MET A 4 1.32 -2.57 -2.05
C MET A 4 0.88 -2.86 -0.62
N ILE A 5 -0.22 -2.24 -0.19
CA ILE A 5 -0.82 -2.46 1.12
C ILE A 5 -2.13 -3.19 0.89
N ALA A 6 -2.28 -4.37 1.50
CA ALA A 6 -3.53 -5.12 1.50
C ALA A 6 -4.29 -4.83 2.81
N ILE A 7 -5.54 -4.38 2.70
CA ILE A 7 -6.44 -4.16 3.84
C ILE A 7 -7.68 -5.03 3.64
N THR A 8 -7.84 -6.07 4.44
CA THR A 8 -9.04 -6.91 4.41
C THR A 8 -10.06 -6.38 5.41
N ARG A 9 -11.31 -6.22 4.98
CA ARG A 9 -12.46 -5.77 5.79
C ARG A 9 -13.52 -6.86 5.87
N PRO A 10 -13.37 -7.86 6.76
CA PRO A 10 -14.38 -8.89 6.97
C PRO A 10 -15.76 -8.33 7.32
N ASP A 11 -15.79 -7.23 8.09
CA ASP A 11 -17.00 -6.50 8.49
C ASP A 11 -17.78 -5.93 7.31
N LYS A 12 -17.07 -5.50 6.25
CA LYS A 12 -17.65 -4.96 5.02
C LYS A 12 -17.67 -5.98 3.86
N ARG A 13 -17.15 -7.19 4.07
CA ARG A 13 -16.96 -8.25 3.05
C ARG A 13 -16.21 -7.76 1.80
N LEU A 14 -15.21 -6.91 1.99
CA LEU A 14 -14.37 -6.35 0.92
C LEU A 14 -12.88 -6.34 1.29
N SER A 15 -12.02 -6.27 0.29
CA SER A 15 -10.57 -6.11 0.45
C SER A 15 -10.12 -4.93 -0.40
N TYR A 16 -9.19 -4.15 0.14
CA TYR A 16 -8.51 -3.09 -0.58
C TYR A 16 -7.09 -3.51 -0.89
N SER A 17 -6.69 -3.34 -2.16
CA SER A 17 -5.28 -3.35 -2.55
C SER A 17 -4.88 -1.91 -2.87
N VAL A 18 -3.96 -1.34 -2.10
CA VAL A 18 -3.64 0.09 -2.12
C VAL A 18 -2.22 0.30 -2.59
N TRP A 19 -2.02 1.21 -3.54
CA TRP A 19 -0.72 1.65 -4.01
C TRP A 19 -0.50 3.12 -3.64
N PRO A 20 0.17 3.41 -2.51
CA PRO A 20 0.33 4.79 -2.04
C PRO A 20 1.02 5.71 -3.03
N GLY A 21 2.01 5.20 -3.77
CA GLY A 21 2.74 5.99 -4.78
C GLY A 21 1.87 6.42 -5.97
N LEU A 22 0.77 5.71 -6.25
CA LEU A 22 -0.18 6.04 -7.31
C LEU A 22 -1.42 6.77 -6.77
N LYS A 23 -1.53 6.95 -5.44
CA LYS A 23 -2.78 7.35 -4.77
C LYS A 23 -3.99 6.62 -5.34
N SER A 24 -3.86 5.31 -5.51
CA SER A 24 -4.84 4.49 -6.22
C SER A 24 -5.07 3.19 -5.46
N TYR A 25 -6.28 2.65 -5.55
CA TYR A 25 -6.62 1.39 -4.92
C TYR A 25 -7.65 0.59 -5.73
N LEU A 26 -7.59 -0.72 -5.55
CA LEU A 26 -8.63 -1.66 -5.99
C LEU A 26 -9.50 -2.04 -4.82
N GLU A 27 -10.80 -2.12 -5.07
CA GLU A 27 -11.77 -2.68 -4.14
C GLU A 27 -12.31 -3.98 -4.73
N THR A 28 -12.14 -5.08 -4.01
CA THR A 28 -12.67 -6.38 -4.41
C THR A 28 -13.62 -6.91 -3.35
N ALA A 29 -14.72 -7.53 -3.78
CA ALA A 29 -15.57 -8.28 -2.88
C ALA A 29 -14.80 -9.50 -2.36
N LEU A 30 -14.94 -9.81 -1.07
CA LEU A 30 -14.49 -11.10 -0.53
C LEU A 30 -15.44 -12.18 -1.05
N THR A 31 -15.07 -12.79 -2.17
CA THR A 31 -15.73 -13.98 -2.70
C THR A 31 -15.08 -15.21 -2.07
N GLY A 32 -15.65 -15.68 -0.97
CA GLY A 32 -15.17 -16.82 -0.19
C GLY A 32 -15.28 -16.56 1.31
N THR A 33 -15.28 -17.62 2.11
CA THR A 33 -15.06 -17.53 3.55
C THR A 33 -13.69 -16.88 3.75
N VAL A 34 -13.64 -15.75 4.45
CA VAL A 34 -12.41 -15.33 5.13
C VAL A 34 -12.19 -16.34 6.25
N GLU A 35 -11.70 -17.53 5.88
CA GLU A 35 -11.06 -18.39 6.84
C GLU A 35 -9.92 -17.56 7.41
N SER A 36 -9.96 -17.36 8.73
CA SER A 36 -8.80 -16.82 9.43
C SER A 36 -7.57 -17.62 9.00
N ALA A 37 -6.41 -16.99 8.95
CA ALA A 37 -5.14 -17.71 8.79
C ALA A 37 -4.87 -18.69 9.96
N VAL A 38 -5.76 -18.72 10.96
CA VAL A 38 -5.94 -19.86 11.84
C VAL A 38 -6.67 -20.92 11.01
N PRO A 39 -5.99 -21.99 10.56
CA PRO A 39 -6.67 -23.09 9.90
C PRO A 39 -7.86 -23.48 10.79
N ASN A 40 -8.99 -23.84 10.20
CA ASN A 40 -9.96 -24.66 10.90
C ASN A 40 -9.22 -25.92 11.35
N ALA A 41 -8.58 -25.85 12.52
CA ALA A 41 -7.53 -26.76 12.90
C ALA A 41 -8.21 -28.07 13.29
N SER A 42 -8.13 -29.04 12.39
CA SER A 42 -8.63 -30.39 12.64
C SER A 42 -7.92 -31.05 13.82
N LYS A 43 -6.75 -30.55 14.25
CA LYS A 43 -6.17 -30.82 15.57
C LYS A 43 -5.03 -29.83 15.87
N MET A 44 -4.95 -29.33 17.10
CA MET A 44 -3.79 -28.57 17.59
C MET A 44 -3.28 -29.20 18.88
N GLU A 45 -1.99 -29.46 18.95
CA GLU A 45 -1.30 -30.01 20.12
C GLU A 45 -0.26 -28.99 20.59
N VAL A 46 -0.31 -28.62 21.87
CA VAL A 46 0.63 -27.67 22.49
C VAL A 46 1.34 -28.38 23.63
N THR A 47 2.66 -28.39 23.60
CA THR A 47 3.51 -28.99 24.64
C THR A 47 4.48 -27.95 25.17
N LEU A 48 4.46 -27.68 26.48
CA LEU A 48 5.45 -26.83 27.13
C LEU A 48 6.82 -27.54 27.08
N ILE A 49 7.80 -26.88 26.48
CA ILE A 49 9.18 -27.41 26.34
C ILE A 49 10.22 -26.58 27.09
N GLY A 50 9.82 -25.44 27.68
CA GLY A 50 10.73 -24.65 28.52
C GLY A 50 10.16 -23.30 28.93
N LYS A 51 10.97 -22.55 29.67
CA LYS A 51 10.72 -21.14 30.02
C LYS A 51 11.94 -20.33 29.62
N GLU A 52 11.74 -19.23 28.94
CA GLU A 52 12.81 -18.37 28.42
C GLU A 52 12.36 -16.90 28.48
N THR A 53 13.31 -15.97 28.53
CA THR A 53 13.01 -14.53 28.38
C THR A 53 13.28 -14.13 26.94
N VAL A 54 12.30 -13.54 26.27
CA VAL A 54 12.41 -13.05 24.88
C VAL A 54 11.97 -11.60 24.84
N ASP A 55 12.83 -10.72 24.32
CA ASP A 55 12.57 -9.28 24.19
C ASP A 55 12.11 -8.62 25.51
N GLY A 56 12.69 -9.05 26.64
CA GLY A 56 12.32 -8.58 27.98
C GLY A 56 11.05 -9.22 28.57
N HIS A 57 10.32 -10.04 27.81
CA HIS A 57 9.11 -10.72 28.26
C HIS A 57 9.40 -12.12 28.82
N PRO A 58 8.90 -12.47 30.03
CA PRO A 58 8.94 -13.84 30.53
C PRO A 58 8.01 -14.74 29.70
N CYS A 59 8.58 -15.74 29.01
CA CYS A 59 7.86 -16.58 28.06
C CYS A 59 7.81 -18.06 28.49
N GLU A 60 6.68 -18.69 28.16
CA GLU A 60 6.56 -20.13 28.04
C GLU A 60 6.92 -20.53 26.61
N LYS A 61 7.93 -21.39 26.46
CA LYS A 61 8.36 -21.92 25.18
C LYS A 61 7.59 -23.21 24.91
N ASN A 62 6.79 -23.19 23.85
CA ASN A 62 5.86 -24.24 23.50
C ASN A 62 6.23 -24.86 22.14
N ARG A 63 6.20 -26.18 22.07
CA ARG A 63 6.12 -26.91 20.80
C ARG A 63 4.65 -26.99 20.39
N VAL A 64 4.33 -26.43 19.23
CA VAL A 64 2.97 -26.41 18.68
C VAL A 64 2.96 -27.27 17.42
N VAL A 65 2.03 -28.23 17.36
CA VAL A 65 1.81 -29.07 16.19
C VAL A 65 0.38 -28.87 15.71
N VAL A 66 0.23 -28.38 14.49
CA VAL A 66 -1.06 -28.19 13.82
C VAL A 66 -1.22 -29.26 12.76
N THR A 67 -2.31 -30.01 12.82
CA THR A 67 -2.68 -30.97 11.76
C THR A 67 -3.72 -30.32 10.86
N ASP A 68 -3.38 -30.16 9.58
CA ASP A 68 -4.30 -29.61 8.59
C ASP A 68 -5.39 -30.62 8.17
N ALA A 69 -6.34 -30.16 7.34
CA ALA A 69 -7.43 -31.00 6.86
C ALA A 69 -6.98 -32.21 6.01
N GLN A 70 -5.74 -32.17 5.49
CA GLN A 70 -5.13 -33.28 4.74
C GLN A 70 -4.36 -34.24 5.65
N GLY A 71 -4.33 -34.00 6.97
CA GLY A 71 -3.59 -34.80 7.93
C GLY A 71 -2.10 -34.45 8.00
N THR A 72 -1.64 -33.43 7.27
CA THR A 72 -0.23 -33.01 7.32
C THR A 72 0.02 -32.27 8.63
N ARG A 73 1.12 -32.63 9.30
CA ARG A 73 1.52 -32.03 10.57
C ARG A 73 2.52 -30.90 10.31
N HIS A 74 2.18 -29.71 10.80
CA HIS A 74 3.01 -28.52 10.77
C HIS A 74 3.50 -28.23 12.18
N GLU A 75 4.81 -28.23 12.39
CA GLU A 75 5.42 -27.99 13.68
C GLU A 75 5.98 -26.57 13.78
N SER A 76 5.83 -25.95 14.94
CA SER A 76 6.41 -24.64 15.25
C SER A 76 6.84 -24.59 16.71
N THR A 77 7.87 -23.80 17.01
CA THR A 77 8.18 -23.38 18.37
C THR A 77 7.62 -21.99 18.59
N VAL A 78 6.83 -21.80 19.65
CA VAL A 78 6.15 -20.55 19.96
C VAL A 78 6.56 -20.11 21.36
N TRP A 79 6.95 -18.85 21.50
CA TRP A 79 7.23 -18.23 22.80
C TRP A 79 6.05 -17.34 23.17
N ASN A 80 5.27 -17.79 24.15
CA ASN A 80 4.10 -17.08 24.64
C ASN A 80 4.49 -16.26 25.87
N ALA A 81 4.35 -14.93 25.77
CA ALA A 81 4.68 -14.01 26.85
C ALA A 81 3.60 -14.05 27.94
N THR A 82 4.01 -14.42 29.16
CA THR A 82 3.11 -14.63 30.31
C THR A 82 2.53 -13.31 30.84
N ASP A 83 3.25 -12.20 30.67
CA ASP A 83 2.83 -10.84 31.01
C ASP A 83 1.97 -10.18 29.91
N LEU A 84 1.95 -10.75 28.70
CA LEU A 84 1.13 -10.29 27.57
C LEU A 84 -0.07 -11.22 27.29
N LYS A 85 -0.70 -11.78 28.33
CA LYS A 85 -1.86 -12.69 28.20
C LYS A 85 -1.59 -13.88 27.28
N GLN A 86 -0.39 -14.46 27.35
CA GLN A 86 0.06 -15.57 26.51
C GLN A 86 0.17 -15.21 25.02
N PHE A 87 0.28 -13.93 24.67
CA PHE A 87 0.51 -13.50 23.29
C PHE A 87 1.86 -14.05 22.76
N PRO A 88 1.92 -14.59 21.54
CA PRO A 88 3.17 -15.07 20.97
C PRO A 88 4.08 -13.89 20.61
N VAL A 89 5.24 -13.79 21.26
CA VAL A 89 6.25 -12.75 20.94
C VAL A 89 7.28 -13.24 19.93
N ARG A 90 7.43 -14.57 19.80
CA ARG A 90 8.25 -15.20 18.78
C ARG A 90 7.60 -16.49 18.30
N ILE A 91 7.70 -16.75 17.00
CA ILE A 91 7.33 -18.02 16.36
C ILE A 91 8.49 -18.44 15.47
N GLU A 92 8.92 -19.69 15.60
CA GLU A 92 9.87 -20.34 14.71
C GLU A 92 9.21 -21.55 14.06
N THR A 93 9.34 -21.66 12.74
CA THR A 93 8.87 -22.84 11.99
C THR A 93 9.92 -23.28 10.98
N MET A 94 9.85 -24.55 10.61
CA MET A 94 10.68 -25.15 9.57
C MET A 94 9.76 -25.55 8.43
N SER A 95 9.93 -24.94 7.26
CA SER A 95 9.17 -25.26 6.06
C SER A 95 10.12 -25.52 4.91
N GLN A 96 9.97 -26.67 4.24
CA GLN A 96 10.76 -27.06 3.06
C GLN A 96 12.28 -26.93 3.24
N GLY A 97 12.79 -27.22 4.45
CA GLY A 97 14.22 -27.11 4.78
C GLY A 97 14.71 -25.69 5.07
N GLN A 98 13.83 -24.69 5.04
CA GLN A 98 14.12 -23.31 5.44
C GLN A 98 13.52 -23.01 6.81
N SER A 99 14.30 -22.34 7.67
CA SER A 99 13.82 -21.80 8.93
C SER A 99 13.20 -20.43 8.71
N MET A 100 12.02 -20.21 9.28
CA MET A 100 11.38 -18.90 9.37
C MET A 100 11.21 -18.54 10.83
N ARG A 101 11.66 -17.33 11.21
CA ARG A 101 11.41 -16.72 12.51
C ARG A 101 10.55 -15.48 12.31
N LEU A 102 9.48 -15.38 13.10
CA LEU A 102 8.62 -14.22 13.22
C LEU A 102 8.73 -13.67 14.63
N ASP A 103 9.17 -12.43 14.77
CA ASP A 103 9.26 -11.70 16.03
C ASP A 103 8.17 -10.61 16.05
N PHE A 104 7.43 -10.51 17.16
CA PHE A 104 6.49 -9.42 17.41
C PHE A 104 7.12 -8.43 18.38
N GLN A 105 7.28 -7.19 17.93
CA GLN A 105 7.83 -6.09 18.72
C GLN A 105 6.77 -5.02 18.97
N GLU A 106 6.96 -4.24 20.04
CA GLU A 106 6.05 -3.15 20.43
C GLU A 106 4.58 -3.57 20.54
N VAL A 107 4.33 -4.75 21.12
CA VAL A 107 3.01 -5.36 21.19
C VAL A 107 2.04 -4.48 21.99
N LYS A 108 0.95 -4.06 21.33
CA LYS A 108 -0.15 -3.31 21.95
C LYS A 108 -1.45 -4.11 21.83
N LEU A 109 -1.97 -4.58 22.95
CA LEU A 109 -3.22 -5.36 23.01
C LEU A 109 -4.50 -4.48 23.05
N ALA A 110 -4.37 -3.19 22.76
CA ALA A 110 -5.48 -2.26 22.69
C ALA A 110 -6.20 -2.40 21.33
N LYS A 111 -7.50 -2.12 21.31
CA LYS A 111 -8.27 -2.06 20.05
C LYS A 111 -7.67 -0.99 19.13
N PRO A 112 -7.23 -1.33 17.90
CA PRO A 112 -6.74 -0.33 16.96
C PRO A 112 -7.84 0.67 16.57
N ALA A 113 -7.44 1.90 16.22
CA ALA A 113 -8.38 2.89 15.70
C ALA A 113 -8.97 2.42 14.37
N GLY A 114 -10.30 2.56 14.19
CA GLY A 114 -10.99 2.08 13.00
C GLY A 114 -10.52 2.73 11.70
N GLU A 115 -10.06 3.98 11.79
CA GLU A 115 -9.53 4.77 10.65
C GLU A 115 -8.29 4.15 10.02
N LEU A 116 -7.53 3.32 10.75
CA LEU A 116 -6.36 2.60 10.20
C LEU A 116 -6.73 1.60 9.10
N PHE A 117 -8.01 1.25 8.99
CA PHE A 117 -8.53 0.32 8.00
C PHE A 117 -9.37 1.00 6.91
N GLU A 118 -9.39 2.34 6.87
CA GLU A 118 -10.05 3.12 5.83
C GLU A 118 -9.03 3.63 4.80
N ILE A 119 -9.49 3.85 3.58
CA ILE A 119 -8.64 4.42 2.53
C ILE A 119 -8.49 5.93 2.76
N PRO A 120 -7.27 6.48 2.72
CA PRO A 120 -7.07 7.92 2.87
C PRO A 120 -7.79 8.72 1.78
N SER A 121 -8.21 9.94 2.11
CA SER A 121 -8.81 10.87 1.15
C SER A 121 -7.87 11.17 -0.02
N GLY A 122 -8.42 11.37 -1.21
CA GLY A 122 -7.64 11.69 -2.42
C GLY A 122 -7.08 10.48 -3.15
N TYR A 123 -7.48 9.26 -2.76
CA TYR A 123 -7.18 8.05 -3.51
C TYR A 123 -8.26 7.77 -4.56
N THR A 124 -7.85 7.31 -5.73
CA THR A 124 -8.75 6.92 -6.82
C THR A 124 -9.09 5.44 -6.72
N ARG A 125 -10.40 5.14 -6.72
CA ARG A 125 -10.93 3.76 -6.74
C ARG A 125 -10.95 3.22 -8.16
N TYR A 126 -10.47 2.01 -8.36
CA TYR A 126 -10.56 1.28 -9.62
C TYR A 126 -11.24 -0.07 -9.42
N ALA A 127 -11.97 -0.53 -10.45
CA ALA A 127 -12.66 -1.81 -10.41
C ALA A 127 -11.70 -2.99 -10.67
N ASN A 128 -10.64 -2.76 -11.45
CA ASN A 128 -9.66 -3.78 -11.79
C ASN A 128 -8.28 -3.15 -12.07
N MET A 129 -7.25 -4.00 -12.03
CA MET A 129 -5.86 -3.59 -12.21
C MET A 129 -5.59 -2.99 -13.61
N GLN A 130 -6.25 -3.51 -14.66
CA GLN A 130 -5.99 -3.07 -16.04
C GLN A 130 -6.40 -1.61 -16.25
N GLU A 131 -7.58 -1.24 -15.75
CA GLU A 131 -8.09 0.14 -15.77
C GLU A 131 -7.17 1.09 -15.00
N MET A 132 -6.71 0.68 -13.81
CA MET A 132 -5.78 1.47 -13.01
C MET A 132 -4.46 1.69 -13.78
N MET A 133 -3.85 0.62 -14.28
CA MET A 133 -2.56 0.69 -14.98
C MET A 133 -2.64 1.57 -16.23
N MET A 134 -3.69 1.42 -17.05
CA MET A 134 -3.88 2.24 -18.24
C MET A 134 -4.05 3.72 -17.90
N THR A 135 -4.83 4.02 -16.86
CA THR A 135 -5.07 5.40 -16.40
C THR A 135 -3.81 6.05 -15.86
N GLU A 136 -3.06 5.34 -15.00
CA GLU A 136 -1.84 5.87 -14.41
C GLU A 136 -0.70 6.00 -15.43
N MET A 137 -0.57 5.07 -16.39
CA MET A 137 0.39 5.22 -17.49
C MET A 137 0.07 6.44 -18.37
N THR A 138 -1.21 6.67 -18.67
CA THR A 138 -1.63 7.83 -19.48
C THR A 138 -1.37 9.15 -18.76
N LYS A 139 -1.55 9.20 -17.44
CA LYS A 139 -1.22 10.38 -16.62
C LYS A 139 0.27 10.67 -16.62
N GLN A 140 1.09 9.65 -16.38
CA GLN A 140 2.56 9.79 -16.38
C GLN A 140 3.08 10.33 -17.71
N ALA A 141 2.60 9.79 -18.84
CA ALA A 141 2.99 10.28 -20.16
C ALA A 141 2.62 11.76 -20.41
N ARG A 142 1.47 12.22 -19.88
CA ARG A 142 1.04 13.63 -20.03
C ARG A 142 1.78 14.58 -19.09
N GLU A 143 2.14 14.12 -17.89
CA GLU A 143 2.94 14.89 -16.93
C GLU A 143 4.41 15.02 -17.39
N GLU A 144 4.94 14.03 -18.11
CA GLU A 144 6.26 14.09 -18.74
C GLU A 144 6.31 15.01 -19.97
N GLU A 145 5.17 15.30 -20.63
CA GLU A 145 5.08 16.23 -21.76
C GLU A 145 4.97 17.72 -21.36
N GLU A 146 4.72 18.05 -20.08
CA GLU A 146 4.63 19.44 -19.58
C GLU A 146 5.81 19.93 -18.70
N PRO A 147 7.09 19.88 -19.12
CA PRO A 147 8.11 20.75 -18.55
C PRO A 147 8.36 21.95 -19.49
N GLY A 148 7.77 23.10 -19.19
CA GLY A 148 8.26 24.39 -19.68
C GLY A 148 7.27 25.25 -20.47
N ARG A 149 6.30 25.87 -19.79
CA ARG A 149 5.68 27.11 -20.27
C ARG A 149 5.47 28.11 -19.14
N GLY A 150 6.57 28.62 -18.60
CA GLY A 150 6.56 29.72 -17.64
C GLY A 150 7.79 30.60 -17.84
N GLU A 151 7.70 31.55 -18.77
CA GLU A 151 8.19 32.94 -18.62
C GLU A 151 7.97 33.69 -19.95
N SER A 152 6.94 34.53 -19.98
CA SER A 152 6.75 35.54 -21.03
C SER A 152 7.04 36.91 -20.44
N GLU A 153 8.30 37.34 -20.46
CA GLU A 153 8.63 38.76 -20.40
C GLU A 153 8.58 39.34 -21.82
N LYS A 154 7.47 40.00 -22.15
CA LYS A 154 7.38 40.87 -23.33
C LYS A 154 8.23 42.12 -23.09
N SER A 155 9.48 42.10 -23.53
CA SER A 155 10.27 43.32 -23.76
C SER A 155 9.94 43.87 -25.16
N THR A 156 9.08 44.88 -25.22
CA THR A 156 8.87 45.71 -26.41
C THR A 156 10.12 46.55 -26.69
N LYS A 157 10.98 46.08 -27.60
CA LYS A 157 12.04 46.92 -28.18
C LYS A 157 11.55 47.54 -29.49
N LYS A 158 11.08 48.78 -29.39
CA LYS A 158 10.73 49.68 -30.50
C LYS A 158 11.97 49.90 -31.37
N ARG A 159 12.01 49.31 -32.57
CA ARG A 159 13.02 49.61 -33.59
C ARG A 159 12.63 50.89 -34.32
N ASP A 160 13.42 51.94 -34.12
CA ASP A 160 13.50 53.12 -34.98
C ASP A 160 14.14 52.70 -36.32
N GLY A 161 13.61 53.23 -37.42
CA GLY A 161 13.95 52.79 -38.77
C GLY A 161 13.19 53.58 -39.83
N ARG A 162 13.51 54.88 -39.94
CA ARG A 162 13.11 55.77 -41.04
C ARG A 162 13.49 55.23 -42.42
N LYS A 163 12.52 55.26 -43.34
CA LYS A 163 12.62 55.53 -44.80
C LYS A 163 11.17 55.66 -45.31
N VAL A 164 10.58 56.85 -45.41
CA VAL A 164 10.69 57.85 -46.51
C VAL A 164 10.68 57.19 -47.89
N GLY A 165 9.50 57.21 -48.53
CA GLY A 165 9.25 56.75 -49.88
C GLY A 165 7.76 56.81 -50.22
N ASP A 166 7.36 57.92 -50.85
CA ASP A 166 6.25 58.05 -51.78
C ASP A 166 4.80 58.00 -51.27
N LEU A 167 4.32 59.17 -50.82
CA LEU A 167 2.90 59.53 -50.83
C LEU A 167 2.71 60.83 -51.63
N LEU A 168 2.77 60.73 -52.95
CA LEU A 168 2.31 61.76 -53.88
C LEU A 168 1.19 61.20 -54.74
N LYS A 169 -0.06 61.52 -54.36
CA LYS A 169 -1.10 62.10 -55.25
C LYS A 169 -2.50 61.99 -54.62
N LYS A 170 -3.25 63.09 -54.78
CA LYS A 170 -4.72 63.28 -54.68
C LYS A 170 -5.34 63.69 -53.33
N LYS A 171 -5.30 65.01 -53.08
CA LYS A 171 -6.47 65.86 -52.75
C LYS A 171 -6.26 67.13 -53.59
N LEU A 172 -6.92 67.42 -54.72
CA LEU A 172 -8.35 67.64 -55.01
C LEU A 172 -9.08 68.41 -53.90
N LEU A 173 -9.21 69.74 -54.06
CA LEU A 173 -10.44 70.44 -54.47
C LEU A 173 -10.24 71.99 -54.39
N PRO A 174 -11.14 72.81 -54.98
CA PRO A 174 -10.78 73.97 -55.80
C PRO A 174 -11.22 75.33 -55.23
N PHE A 175 -10.91 76.36 -56.04
CA PHE A 175 -11.21 77.80 -55.97
C PHE A 175 -10.24 78.66 -55.16
#